data_AF-A0A2W7AE89-F1
#
_entry.id   AF-A0A2W7AE89-F1
#
_cell.length_a   1.000
_cell.length_b   1.000
_cell.length_c   1.000
_cell.angle_alpha   90.00
_cell.angle_beta   90.00
_cell.angle_gamma   90.00
#
_symmetry.space_group_name_H-M   'P 1'
#
loop_
_entity.id
_entity.type
_entity.pdbx_description
1 polymer ?
#
loop_
_entity_poly.entity_id
_entity_poly.type
_entity_poly.pdbx_seq_one_letter_code
_entity_poly.pdbx_strand_id
1 'polypeptide(L)'
;MYCPHESPFSLGSSVSLEELVTKSISQFNIDSKQELIDSISVNLFGSSSSLIGADTIDLSPVKHVSDLFDYALTRLKGLGQTAIAPALQAAIITELNNQQDNAFQRSLRPTLLIDPVDRNPPIIAPIAPPIAPIPVSLVTLSNLLFSGKEGDTGTFQLKLNLEQAPTSNITLALTSGNFLVVDADNNLQNGTQNFVTFTPQTWNQIQTVWFIAEVDGIGTDRAIGNTIDYQLSGEAVASGTYDLGSITNTYAPDTSRFNIDLDFRNDTSGFWTLERRAIAQQASMDWSSRIANEWTGLQLNGTINKLQTGSTTTAFQTRRYVDDLVVFVNTIDSNGTAGGYGGIEYDYGGWITSADLMPRVGQIAIDEAVSNTYLYNAVSHELGHTLGLLGLNWAGYLQQDFTNPQTAVFQGEYSKALNGGQDIPLQSQDGANPVTGQYDYWHPAARVSSILSYQWLYYLPGPTEMDFAMLADSGYRIYGINAPLPPVVVPVASMPLEIPTNLTRPVPVVVASAESVVAQEEQPSHLINTVVQESNESTQELASVL
;
A
#
# COMPACT_ATOMS: atom_id res chain seq x y z
N MET A 1 7.41 49.35 -38.43
CA MET A 1 5.99 49.04 -38.72
C MET A 1 5.84 47.54 -38.61
N TYR A 2 5.48 47.07 -37.41
CA TYR A 2 5.18 45.66 -37.14
C TYR A 2 3.67 45.50 -37.30
N CYS A 3 3.22 44.61 -38.20
CA CYS A 3 1.84 44.14 -38.22
C CYS A 3 1.63 43.24 -37.00
N PRO A 4 0.62 43.46 -36.15
CA PRO A 4 0.23 42.48 -35.16
C PRO A 4 -0.42 41.30 -35.87
N HIS A 5 -0.02 40.08 -35.50
CA HIS A 5 -0.79 38.88 -35.80
C HIS A 5 -2.09 38.97 -34.99
N GLU A 6 -3.22 39.17 -35.66
CA GLU A 6 -4.53 38.99 -35.03
C GLU A 6 -4.72 37.51 -34.71
N SER A 7 -5.02 37.23 -33.44
CA SER A 7 -5.48 35.92 -33.01
C SER A 7 -6.81 35.62 -33.73
N PRO A 8 -7.05 34.39 -34.22
CA PRO A 8 -8.34 34.02 -34.82
C PRO A 8 -9.49 33.97 -33.80
N PHE A 9 -9.23 34.28 -32.53
CA PHE A 9 -10.21 34.30 -31.45
C PHE A 9 -10.66 35.72 -31.11
N SER A 10 -11.88 36.06 -31.53
CA SER A 10 -12.67 37.11 -30.88
C SER A 10 -13.64 36.44 -29.91
N LEU A 11 -13.21 36.25 -28.66
CA LEU A 11 -14.12 35.85 -27.59
C LEU A 11 -14.83 37.09 -27.07
N GLY A 12 -16.16 37.09 -27.10
CA GLY A 12 -16.96 38.09 -26.39
C GLY A 12 -16.67 38.04 -24.89
N SER A 13 -16.98 39.12 -24.16
CA SER A 13 -16.60 39.33 -22.75
C SER A 13 -17.21 38.35 -21.72
N SER A 14 -17.80 37.24 -22.15
CA SER A 14 -18.30 36.16 -21.29
C SER A 14 -18.51 34.89 -22.12
N VAL A 15 -17.66 33.89 -21.95
CA VAL A 15 -17.82 32.55 -22.55
C VAL A 15 -17.69 31.55 -21.40
N SER A 16 -18.61 30.60 -21.29
CA SER A 16 -18.55 29.59 -20.23
C SER A 16 -17.41 28.59 -20.49
N LEU A 17 -16.87 28.00 -19.42
CA LEU A 17 -15.75 27.05 -19.49
C LEU A 17 -16.10 25.84 -20.39
N GLU A 18 -17.35 25.37 -20.28
CA GLU A 18 -17.89 24.28 -21.09
C GLU A 18 -17.95 24.64 -22.58
N GLU A 19 -18.27 25.89 -22.91
CA GLU A 19 -18.30 26.38 -24.29
C GLU A 19 -16.87 26.49 -24.87
N LEU A 20 -15.87 26.83 -24.05
CA LEU A 20 -14.47 26.90 -24.44
C LEU A 20 -13.89 25.51 -24.76
N VAL A 21 -14.19 24.53 -23.92
CA VAL A 21 -13.76 23.13 -24.09
C VAL A 21 -14.47 22.51 -25.30
N THR A 22 -15.78 22.74 -25.45
CA THR A 22 -16.57 22.21 -26.58
C THR A 22 -16.14 22.79 -27.93
N LYS A 23 -15.86 24.10 -28.00
CA LYS A 23 -15.34 24.74 -29.22
C LYS A 23 -13.95 24.24 -29.59
N SER A 24 -13.08 24.01 -28.60
CA SER A 24 -11.76 23.45 -28.83
C SER A 24 -11.84 22.02 -29.37
N ILE A 25 -12.67 21.15 -28.80
CA ILE A 25 -12.81 19.74 -29.22
C ILE A 25 -13.45 19.61 -30.60
N SER A 26 -14.53 20.36 -30.87
CA SER A 26 -15.25 20.31 -32.15
C SER A 26 -14.41 20.74 -33.35
N GLN A 27 -13.44 21.64 -33.14
CA GLN A 27 -12.57 22.13 -34.21
C GLN A 27 -11.43 21.16 -34.56
N PHE A 28 -11.11 20.19 -33.68
CA PHE A 28 -10.06 19.20 -33.90
C PHE A 28 -10.56 17.81 -34.34
N ASN A 29 -11.87 17.66 -34.60
CA ASN A 29 -12.49 16.42 -35.09
C ASN A 29 -12.13 15.20 -34.22
N ILE A 30 -11.99 15.42 -32.91
CA ILE A 30 -11.78 14.38 -31.91
C ILE A 30 -13.18 13.90 -31.54
N ASP A 31 -13.48 12.61 -31.74
CA ASP A 31 -14.76 12.02 -31.34
C ASP A 31 -15.05 12.39 -29.88
N SER A 32 -16.14 13.12 -29.66
CA SER A 32 -16.52 13.70 -28.38
C SER A 32 -16.93 12.60 -27.40
N LYS A 33 -15.93 11.96 -26.78
CA LYS A 33 -16.17 11.09 -25.63
C LYS A 33 -16.22 11.97 -24.38
N GLN A 34 -17.39 12.04 -23.76
CA GLN A 34 -17.66 12.79 -22.53
C GLN A 34 -16.64 12.48 -21.41
N GLU A 35 -16.16 11.24 -21.35
CA GLU A 35 -15.12 10.78 -20.42
C GLU A 35 -13.79 11.56 -20.53
N LEU A 36 -13.40 11.98 -21.74
CA LEU A 36 -12.18 12.77 -21.95
C LEU A 36 -12.38 14.21 -21.48
N ILE A 37 -13.59 14.76 -21.68
CA ILE A 37 -13.97 16.10 -21.21
C ILE A 37 -13.96 16.14 -19.68
N ASP A 38 -14.52 15.11 -19.06
CA ASP A 38 -14.59 15.01 -17.60
C ASP A 38 -13.20 14.78 -16.99
N SER A 39 -12.35 13.97 -17.62
CA SER A 39 -10.96 13.74 -17.18
C SER A 39 -10.10 15.01 -17.25
N ILE A 40 -10.25 15.83 -18.30
CA ILE A 40 -9.52 17.09 -18.42
C ILE A 40 -10.04 18.12 -17.39
N SER A 41 -11.35 18.16 -17.16
CA SER A 41 -11.97 19.10 -16.22
C SER A 41 -11.58 18.81 -14.76
N VAL A 42 -11.58 17.53 -14.37
CA VAL A 42 -11.17 17.10 -13.02
C VAL A 42 -9.69 17.39 -12.77
N ASN A 43 -8.82 17.11 -13.76
CA ASN A 43 -7.38 17.28 -13.57
C ASN A 43 -6.92 18.75 -13.56
N LEU A 44 -7.60 19.64 -14.29
CA LEU A 44 -7.22 21.05 -14.33
C LEU A 44 -7.86 21.88 -13.20
N PHE A 45 -9.04 21.48 -12.70
CA PHE A 45 -9.84 22.33 -11.84
C PHE A 45 -10.39 21.65 -10.57
N GLY A 46 -10.10 20.37 -10.35
CA GLY A 46 -10.41 19.67 -9.09
C GLY A 46 -11.89 19.35 -8.87
N SER A 47 -12.77 19.46 -9.88
CA SER A 47 -14.18 19.08 -9.78
C SER A 47 -14.73 18.48 -11.07
N SER A 48 -15.69 17.56 -10.96
CA SER A 48 -16.45 17.04 -12.11
C SER A 48 -17.45 18.06 -12.65
N SER A 49 -17.74 17.98 -13.95
CA SER A 49 -18.54 18.92 -14.74
C SER A 49 -19.99 19.13 -14.25
N SER A 50 -20.48 18.31 -13.32
CA SER A 50 -21.88 18.33 -12.86
C SER A 50 -22.20 19.30 -11.71
N LEU A 51 -21.24 20.07 -11.19
CA LEU A 51 -21.45 20.94 -10.01
C LEU A 51 -21.24 22.44 -10.22
N ILE A 52 -21.07 22.92 -11.46
CA ILE A 52 -20.88 24.36 -11.69
C ILE A 52 -22.23 25.04 -11.93
N GLY A 53 -22.84 25.51 -10.84
CA GLY A 53 -23.87 26.55 -10.90
C GLY A 53 -23.28 27.83 -11.52
N ALA A 54 -24.13 28.59 -12.22
CA ALA A 54 -23.79 29.69 -13.13
C ALA A 54 -23.18 30.95 -12.48
N ASP A 55 -22.07 30.82 -11.77
CA ASP A 55 -21.28 31.95 -11.30
C ASP A 55 -20.18 32.29 -12.30
N THR A 56 -20.21 33.53 -12.76
CA THR A 56 -19.31 34.09 -13.77
C THR A 56 -17.97 34.41 -13.11
N ILE A 57 -16.93 33.63 -13.44
CA ILE A 57 -15.55 33.92 -13.01
C ILE A 57 -14.95 34.94 -13.99
N ASP A 58 -14.41 36.05 -13.49
CA ASP A 58 -13.66 37.03 -14.27
C ASP A 58 -12.28 36.45 -14.67
N LEU A 59 -12.15 36.11 -15.95
CA LEU A 59 -10.96 35.48 -16.53
C LEU A 59 -9.97 36.49 -17.15
N SER A 60 -10.03 37.78 -16.78
CA SER A 60 -9.04 38.78 -17.23
C SER A 60 -7.55 38.42 -16.98
N PRO A 61 -7.15 37.54 -16.03
CA PRO A 61 -5.77 37.04 -15.93
C PRO A 61 -5.41 35.91 -16.92
N VAL A 62 -6.38 35.31 -17.61
CA VAL A 62 -6.28 33.99 -18.30
C VAL A 62 -5.63 34.06 -19.68
N LYS A 63 -5.28 35.26 -20.18
CA LYS A 63 -4.57 35.39 -21.46
C LYS A 63 -3.27 34.56 -21.49
N HIS A 64 -2.58 34.42 -20.36
CA HIS A 64 -1.38 33.57 -20.24
C HIS A 64 -1.67 32.06 -20.28
N VAL A 65 -2.86 31.63 -19.84
CA VAL A 65 -3.24 30.21 -19.83
C VAL A 65 -3.63 29.75 -21.23
N SER A 66 -4.31 30.59 -22.01
CA SER A 66 -4.61 30.29 -23.42
C SER A 66 -3.33 30.14 -24.25
N ASP A 67 -2.37 31.03 -24.08
CA ASP A 67 -1.08 30.96 -24.79
C ASP A 67 -0.26 29.73 -24.35
N LEU A 68 -0.32 29.34 -23.06
CA LEU A 68 0.31 28.12 -22.55
C LEU A 68 -0.33 26.86 -23.13
N PHE A 69 -1.66 26.85 -23.23
CA PHE A 69 -2.44 25.74 -23.75
C PHE A 69 -2.15 25.52 -25.23
N ASP A 70 -2.12 26.61 -26.02
CA ASP A 70 -1.79 26.57 -27.45
C ASP A 70 -0.33 26.12 -27.70
N TYR A 71 0.60 26.52 -26.84
CA TYR A 71 2.00 26.09 -26.91
C TYR A 71 2.18 24.60 -26.59
N ALA A 72 1.55 24.11 -25.51
CA ALA A 72 1.57 22.69 -25.14
C ALA A 72 0.92 21.82 -26.22
N LEU A 73 -0.21 22.26 -26.78
CA LEU A 73 -0.93 21.56 -27.83
C LEU A 73 -0.13 21.49 -29.15
N THR A 74 0.64 22.54 -29.47
CA THR A 74 1.54 22.56 -30.63
C THR A 74 2.70 21.57 -30.49
N ARG A 75 3.26 21.39 -29.29
CA ARG A 75 4.28 20.35 -29.03
C ARG A 75 3.71 18.94 -29.09
N LEU A 76 2.50 18.73 -28.58
CA LEU A 76 1.83 17.43 -28.57
C LEU A 76 1.50 16.91 -29.99
N LYS A 77 1.21 17.82 -30.94
CA LYS A 77 1.07 17.47 -32.37
C LYS A 77 2.34 16.84 -32.97
N GLY A 78 3.52 17.05 -32.37
CA GLY A 78 4.77 16.44 -32.81
C GLY A 78 5.02 15.02 -32.28
N LEU A 79 4.27 14.55 -31.27
CA LEU A 79 4.62 13.35 -30.49
C LEU A 79 3.73 12.11 -30.72
N GLY A 80 2.63 12.21 -31.46
CA GLY A 80 1.75 11.06 -31.76
C GLY A 80 0.85 10.61 -30.59
N GLN A 81 -0.27 9.96 -30.92
CA GLN A 81 -1.51 9.96 -30.11
C GLN A 81 -1.54 9.12 -28.81
N THR A 82 -0.55 8.31 -28.48
CA THR A 82 -0.67 7.34 -27.36
C THR A 82 -0.07 7.78 -26.03
N ALA A 83 0.53 8.98 -25.94
CA ALA A 83 1.21 9.44 -24.72
C ALA A 83 0.72 10.80 -24.17
N ILE A 84 -0.49 11.24 -24.55
CA ILE A 84 -0.91 12.64 -24.36
C ILE A 84 -1.09 13.03 -22.89
N ALA A 85 -1.75 12.22 -22.06
CA ALA A 85 -2.04 12.60 -20.66
C ALA A 85 -0.79 12.63 -19.75
N PRO A 86 0.09 11.60 -19.76
CA PRO A 86 1.33 11.64 -18.97
C PRO A 86 2.29 12.73 -19.47
N ALA A 87 2.36 12.95 -20.79
CA ALA A 87 3.22 13.98 -21.36
C ALA A 87 2.71 15.39 -21.05
N LEU A 88 1.39 15.60 -20.98
CA LEU A 88 0.79 16.89 -20.61
C LEU A 88 1.05 17.19 -19.13
N GLN A 89 0.87 16.22 -18.25
CA GLN A 89 1.16 16.37 -16.82
C GLN A 89 2.65 16.64 -16.57
N ALA A 90 3.54 15.89 -17.23
CA ALA A 90 4.98 16.12 -17.15
C ALA A 90 5.41 17.48 -17.70
N ALA A 91 4.80 17.94 -18.80
CA ALA A 91 5.10 19.25 -19.40
C ALA A 91 4.63 20.41 -18.52
N ILE A 92 3.44 20.30 -17.90
CA ILE A 92 2.91 21.32 -16.98
C ILE A 92 3.78 21.42 -15.73
N ILE A 93 4.16 20.29 -15.13
CA ILE A 93 5.05 20.24 -13.96
C ILE A 93 6.43 20.81 -14.30
N THR A 94 6.99 20.44 -15.46
CA THR A 94 8.30 20.92 -15.91
C THR A 94 8.29 22.43 -16.15
N GLU A 95 7.22 22.98 -16.74
CA GLU A 95 7.14 24.42 -17.00
C GLU A 95 6.85 25.24 -15.74
N LEU A 96 6.01 24.73 -14.82
CA LEU A 96 5.82 25.35 -13.49
C LEU A 96 7.14 25.43 -12.70
N ASN A 97 7.96 24.39 -12.79
CA ASN A 97 9.28 24.36 -12.15
C ASN A 97 10.31 25.26 -12.87
N ASN A 98 10.27 25.35 -14.19
CA ASN A 98 11.15 26.23 -14.97
C ASN A 98 10.82 27.73 -14.81
N GLN A 99 9.58 28.08 -14.42
CA GLN A 99 9.19 29.46 -14.12
C GLN A 99 9.65 29.91 -12.70
N GLN A 100 10.06 28.96 -11.84
CA GLN A 100 10.68 29.25 -10.53
C GLN A 100 12.20 29.42 -10.60
N ASP A 101 12.87 28.89 -11.63
CA ASP A 101 14.33 28.96 -11.78
C ASP A 101 14.76 29.42 -13.19
N ASN A 102 15.05 30.73 -13.27
CA ASN A 102 16.02 31.36 -14.16
C ASN A 102 15.74 31.52 -15.67
N ALA A 103 15.83 32.80 -16.06
CA ALA A 103 16.46 33.22 -17.30
C ALA A 103 17.75 32.42 -17.59
N PHE A 104 17.77 31.64 -18.67
CA PHE A 104 18.78 31.68 -19.73
C PHE A 104 18.49 30.57 -20.77
N GLN A 105 18.28 30.99 -22.02
CA GLN A 105 18.11 30.10 -23.17
C GLN A 105 19.40 29.34 -23.52
N ARG A 106 19.26 28.10 -24.06
CA ARG A 106 19.85 27.78 -25.38
C ARG A 106 19.30 26.52 -26.05
N SER A 107 19.34 26.59 -27.38
CA SER A 107 18.80 25.69 -28.41
C SER A 107 19.78 24.60 -28.84
N LEU A 108 19.27 23.44 -29.27
CA LEU A 108 19.99 22.50 -30.13
C LEU A 108 19.09 22.00 -31.29
N ARG A 109 19.63 22.06 -32.51
CA ARG A 109 19.08 21.51 -33.76
C ARG A 109 19.59 20.08 -33.99
N PRO A 110 18.86 19.24 -34.74
CA PRO A 110 19.32 17.92 -35.18
C PRO A 110 20.01 18.00 -36.56
N THR A 111 20.93 17.08 -36.86
CA THR A 111 21.42 16.84 -38.22
C THR A 111 21.69 15.35 -38.43
N LEU A 112 21.13 14.82 -39.52
CA LEU A 112 21.22 13.47 -40.08
C LEU A 112 22.66 13.07 -40.51
N LEU A 113 22.91 11.76 -40.64
CA LEU A 113 23.37 11.17 -41.91
C LEU A 113 23.17 9.63 -41.91
N ILE A 114 22.56 9.11 -42.99
CA ILE A 114 22.47 7.68 -43.31
C ILE A 114 23.30 7.47 -44.58
N ASP A 115 24.27 6.57 -44.54
CA ASP A 115 24.99 6.07 -45.72
C ASP A 115 24.48 4.67 -46.08
N PRO A 116 24.16 4.38 -47.36
CA PRO A 116 23.93 3.03 -47.84
C PRO A 116 25.23 2.46 -48.41
N VAL A 117 25.71 1.34 -47.87
CA VAL A 117 26.75 0.53 -48.52
C VAL A 117 26.17 -0.81 -48.89
N ASP A 118 26.18 -1.08 -50.19
CA ASP A 118 25.76 -2.30 -50.85
C ASP A 118 26.96 -3.22 -51.15
N ARG A 119 26.64 -4.50 -51.36
CA ARG A 119 27.41 -5.62 -51.94
C ARG A 119 28.09 -6.60 -50.97
N ASN A 120 27.35 -7.66 -50.63
CA ASN A 120 27.92 -8.97 -50.29
C ASN A 120 27.68 -9.99 -51.43
N PRO A 121 28.65 -10.88 -51.71
CA PRO A 121 28.57 -11.87 -52.78
C PRO A 121 27.62 -13.05 -52.46
N PRO A 122 27.21 -13.86 -53.46
CA PRO A 122 26.27 -14.95 -53.26
C PRO A 122 26.87 -16.05 -52.37
N ILE A 123 26.32 -16.20 -51.17
CA ILE A 123 26.60 -17.32 -50.26
C ILE A 123 25.75 -18.51 -50.73
N ILE A 124 26.41 -19.57 -51.18
CA ILE A 124 25.79 -20.88 -51.40
C ILE A 124 25.46 -21.45 -50.01
N ALA A 125 24.18 -21.49 -49.67
CA ALA A 125 23.70 -22.01 -48.40
C ALA A 125 24.03 -23.51 -48.26
N PRO A 126 24.74 -23.94 -47.20
CA PRO A 126 24.87 -25.35 -46.86
C PRO A 126 23.48 -25.90 -46.55
N ILE A 127 23.17 -27.09 -47.06
CA ILE A 127 21.98 -27.85 -46.66
C ILE A 127 22.10 -28.12 -45.16
N ALA A 128 21.30 -27.43 -44.36
CA ALA A 128 21.26 -27.60 -42.92
C ALA A 128 20.81 -29.04 -42.61
N PRO A 129 21.51 -29.77 -41.72
CA PRO A 129 21.03 -31.05 -41.22
C PRO A 129 19.64 -30.86 -40.57
N PRO A 130 18.78 -31.89 -40.56
CA PRO A 130 17.47 -31.80 -39.93
C PRO A 130 17.64 -31.32 -38.48
N ILE A 131 17.07 -30.16 -38.19
CA ILE A 131 17.05 -29.57 -36.85
C ILE A 131 16.33 -30.59 -35.97
N ALA A 132 17.05 -31.17 -35.00
CA ALA A 132 16.42 -32.01 -33.99
C ALA A 132 15.28 -31.22 -33.34
N PRO A 133 14.08 -31.80 -33.18
CA PRO A 133 12.97 -31.08 -32.56
C PRO A 133 13.42 -30.56 -31.21
N ILE A 134 13.31 -29.24 -31.02
CA ILE A 134 13.59 -28.59 -29.76
C ILE A 134 12.68 -29.25 -28.73
N PRO A 135 13.19 -29.81 -27.62
CA PRO A 135 12.35 -30.44 -26.61
C PRO A 135 11.31 -29.42 -26.16
N VAL A 136 10.05 -29.72 -26.43
CA VAL A 136 8.94 -28.88 -25.99
C VAL A 136 8.91 -28.97 -24.47
N SER A 137 9.01 -27.83 -23.79
CA SER A 137 8.86 -27.80 -22.33
C SER A 137 7.49 -28.36 -21.96
N LEU A 138 7.45 -29.32 -21.02
CA LEU A 138 6.20 -29.92 -20.55
C LEU A 138 5.25 -28.88 -19.92
N VAL A 139 5.80 -27.79 -19.40
CA VAL A 139 5.06 -26.64 -18.87
C VAL A 139 5.43 -25.40 -19.66
N THR A 140 4.43 -24.66 -20.12
CA THR A 140 4.61 -23.28 -20.57
C THR A 140 4.18 -22.33 -19.47
N LEU A 141 5.06 -21.39 -19.14
CA LEU A 141 4.75 -20.20 -18.35
C LEU A 141 4.76 -18.99 -19.27
N SER A 142 3.69 -18.21 -19.29
CA SER A 142 3.54 -17.08 -20.21
C SER A 142 2.68 -15.96 -19.63
N ASN A 143 2.55 -14.86 -20.38
CA ASN A 143 1.63 -13.75 -20.07
C ASN A 143 1.80 -13.18 -18.66
N LEU A 144 3.04 -12.85 -18.27
CA LEU A 144 3.31 -12.14 -17.03
C LEU A 144 2.68 -10.74 -17.09
N LEU A 145 1.73 -10.50 -16.19
CA LEU A 145 1.13 -9.19 -15.94
C LEU A 145 1.54 -8.78 -14.53
N PHE A 146 2.56 -7.94 -14.43
CA PHE A 146 3.09 -7.46 -13.17
C PHE A 146 3.76 -6.11 -13.40
N SER A 147 3.56 -5.18 -12.47
CA SER A 147 4.12 -3.83 -12.54
C SER A 147 5.63 -3.78 -12.28
N GLY A 148 6.21 -4.86 -11.73
CA GLY A 148 7.62 -4.89 -11.37
C GLY A 148 7.92 -4.15 -10.07
N LYS A 149 6.97 -4.08 -9.12
CA LYS A 149 7.07 -3.30 -7.89
C LYS A 149 6.74 -4.13 -6.65
N GLU A 150 7.34 -3.79 -5.53
CA GLU A 150 6.93 -4.36 -4.24
C GLU A 150 5.54 -3.89 -3.82
N GLY A 151 4.86 -4.71 -3.02
CA GLY A 151 3.46 -4.57 -2.61
C GLY A 151 2.45 -4.92 -3.71
N ASP A 152 2.88 -4.98 -4.97
CA ASP A 152 1.98 -5.21 -6.10
C ASP A 152 1.71 -6.70 -6.34
N THR A 153 0.48 -6.96 -6.75
CA THR A 153 0.02 -8.28 -7.20
C THR A 153 0.32 -8.46 -8.69
N GLY A 154 0.86 -9.61 -9.06
CA GLY A 154 1.08 -10.01 -10.43
C GLY A 154 0.34 -11.29 -10.79
N THR A 155 0.23 -11.57 -12.09
CA THR A 155 -0.28 -12.84 -12.59
C THR A 155 0.61 -13.40 -13.70
N PHE A 156 0.62 -14.72 -13.85
CA PHE A 156 1.15 -15.41 -15.03
C PHE A 156 0.27 -16.60 -15.37
N GLN A 157 0.40 -17.11 -16.60
CA GLN A 157 -0.36 -18.23 -17.11
C GLN A 157 0.47 -19.50 -17.16
N LEU A 158 -0.14 -20.61 -16.76
CA LEU A 158 0.39 -21.96 -16.84
C LEU A 158 -0.39 -22.78 -17.86
N LYS A 159 0.33 -23.59 -18.64
CA LYS A 159 -0.27 -24.60 -19.52
C LYS A 159 0.59 -25.86 -19.57
N LEU A 160 -0.05 -27.02 -19.47
CA LEU A 160 0.61 -28.31 -19.71
C LEU A 160 0.62 -28.64 -21.21
N ASN A 161 1.79 -29.03 -21.73
CA ASN A 161 2.01 -29.35 -23.15
C ASN A 161 2.20 -30.85 -23.38
N LEU A 162 1.24 -31.67 -22.92
CA LEU A 162 1.19 -33.08 -23.32
C LEU A 162 0.62 -33.22 -24.75
N GLU A 163 1.00 -34.28 -25.44
CA GLU A 163 0.41 -34.60 -26.75
C GLU A 163 -0.99 -35.22 -26.60
N GLN A 164 -1.25 -35.87 -25.47
CA GLN A 164 -2.49 -36.58 -25.16
C GLN A 164 -2.94 -36.25 -23.73
N ALA A 165 -4.24 -36.40 -23.47
CA ALA A 165 -4.77 -36.23 -22.11
C ALA A 165 -4.15 -37.26 -21.14
N PRO A 166 -3.78 -36.85 -19.92
CA PRO A 166 -3.32 -37.78 -18.91
C PRO A 166 -4.48 -38.68 -18.47
N THR A 167 -4.18 -39.88 -17.97
CA THR A 167 -5.17 -40.82 -17.43
C THR A 167 -5.52 -40.56 -15.96
N SER A 168 -4.74 -39.72 -15.28
CA SER A 168 -4.96 -39.28 -13.90
C SER A 168 -4.57 -37.82 -13.72
N ASN A 169 -4.84 -37.27 -12.53
CA ASN A 169 -4.50 -35.87 -12.23
C ASN A 169 -2.98 -35.68 -12.19
N ILE A 170 -2.53 -34.53 -12.68
CA ILE A 170 -1.17 -34.05 -12.57
C ILE A 170 -1.18 -32.83 -11.66
N THR A 171 -0.32 -32.83 -10.65
CA THR A 171 -0.21 -31.71 -9.71
C THR A 171 1.08 -30.95 -9.96
N LEU A 172 0.96 -29.64 -10.16
CA LEU A 172 2.08 -28.70 -10.23
C LEU A 172 2.17 -27.97 -8.89
N ALA A 173 3.20 -28.25 -8.12
CA ALA A 173 3.53 -27.51 -6.90
C ALA A 173 4.41 -26.32 -7.25
N LEU A 174 4.16 -25.17 -6.63
CA LEU A 174 4.88 -23.93 -6.77
C LEU A 174 5.64 -23.64 -5.47
N THR A 175 6.90 -23.25 -5.60
CA THR A 175 7.74 -22.79 -4.50
C THR A 175 8.24 -21.41 -4.83
N SER A 176 7.71 -20.40 -4.14
CA SER A 176 8.11 -19.02 -4.33
C SER A 176 9.42 -18.72 -3.60
N GLY A 177 10.24 -17.85 -4.20
CA GLY A 177 11.41 -17.27 -3.56
C GLY A 177 11.07 -16.41 -2.33
N ASN A 178 12.10 -15.78 -1.77
CA ASN A 178 11.92 -14.86 -0.64
C ASN A 178 11.03 -13.68 -1.05
N PHE A 179 10.20 -13.21 -0.12
CA PHE A 179 9.30 -12.06 -0.34
C PHE A 179 8.41 -12.22 -1.60
N LEU A 180 8.01 -13.46 -1.88
CA LEU A 180 7.03 -13.80 -2.89
C LEU A 180 6.01 -14.74 -2.26
N VAL A 181 4.73 -14.43 -2.44
CA VAL A 181 3.62 -15.31 -2.07
C VAL A 181 2.89 -15.66 -3.34
N VAL A 182 2.56 -16.94 -3.53
CA VAL A 182 1.85 -17.42 -4.71
C VAL A 182 0.45 -17.87 -4.30
N ASP A 183 -0.51 -17.55 -5.15
CA ASP A 183 -1.88 -18.05 -5.09
C ASP A 183 -2.27 -18.66 -6.46
N ALA A 184 -2.44 -19.97 -6.48
CA ALA A 184 -2.49 -20.77 -7.69
C ALA A 184 -3.89 -21.16 -8.15
N ASP A 185 -4.94 -20.83 -7.38
CA ASP A 185 -6.30 -21.30 -7.68
C ASP A 185 -7.23 -20.23 -8.25
N ASN A 186 -6.68 -19.04 -8.51
CA ASN A 186 -7.37 -17.88 -9.08
C ASN A 186 -8.52 -17.37 -8.17
N ASN A 187 -8.44 -17.62 -6.87
CA ASN A 187 -9.40 -17.17 -5.89
C ASN A 187 -8.76 -16.71 -4.57
N LEU A 188 -8.25 -15.48 -4.56
CA LEU A 188 -7.74 -14.82 -3.34
C LEU A 188 -8.71 -14.86 -2.13
N GLN A 189 -10.02 -15.09 -2.34
CA GLN A 189 -11.01 -15.15 -1.26
C GLN A 189 -10.98 -16.45 -0.44
N ASN A 190 -10.34 -17.52 -0.92
CA ASN A 190 -10.23 -18.79 -0.19
C ASN A 190 -8.83 -19.03 0.39
N GLY A 191 -7.93 -18.06 0.25
CA GLY A 191 -6.59 -18.08 0.79
C GLY A 191 -5.55 -18.16 -0.32
N THR A 192 -4.32 -18.49 0.05
CA THR A 192 -3.22 -18.66 -0.92
C THR A 192 -2.89 -20.14 -1.06
N GLN A 193 -3.03 -20.70 -2.26
CA GLN A 193 -2.57 -22.06 -2.57
C GLN A 193 -1.32 -22.03 -3.43
N ASN A 194 -0.42 -22.98 -3.19
CA ASN A 194 0.81 -23.13 -3.95
C ASN A 194 0.77 -24.33 -4.91
N PHE A 195 -0.41 -24.78 -5.33
CA PHE A 195 -0.51 -25.90 -6.26
C PHE A 195 -1.63 -25.73 -7.29
N VAL A 196 -1.39 -26.21 -8.50
CA VAL A 196 -2.37 -26.32 -9.58
C VAL A 196 -2.61 -27.79 -9.89
N THR A 197 -3.87 -28.21 -9.96
CA THR A 197 -4.23 -29.58 -10.36
C THR A 197 -4.79 -29.60 -11.77
N PHE A 198 -4.08 -30.26 -12.68
CA PHE A 198 -4.51 -30.54 -14.04
C PHE A 198 -5.24 -31.87 -14.08
N THR A 199 -6.52 -31.87 -14.50
CA THR A 199 -7.32 -33.09 -14.64
C THR A 199 -7.24 -33.64 -16.06
N PRO A 200 -7.60 -34.92 -16.32
CA PRO A 200 -7.74 -35.44 -17.68
C PRO A 200 -8.64 -34.59 -18.61
N GLN A 201 -9.59 -33.84 -18.05
CA GLN A 201 -10.49 -32.97 -18.80
C GLN A 201 -9.95 -31.56 -19.00
N THR A 202 -9.10 -31.07 -18.10
CA THR A 202 -8.64 -29.68 -18.06
C THR A 202 -7.14 -29.50 -18.27
N TRP A 203 -6.39 -30.57 -18.51
CA TRP A 203 -4.91 -30.54 -18.56
C TRP A 203 -4.34 -29.51 -19.54
N ASN A 204 -4.98 -29.30 -20.69
CA ASN A 204 -4.54 -28.37 -21.71
C ASN A 204 -5.14 -26.96 -21.58
N GLN A 205 -5.98 -26.72 -20.56
CA GLN A 205 -6.56 -25.42 -20.29
C GLN A 205 -5.54 -24.53 -19.62
N ILE A 206 -5.56 -23.25 -19.99
CA ILE A 206 -4.73 -22.23 -19.36
C ILE A 206 -5.21 -22.03 -17.91
N GLN A 207 -4.27 -22.05 -16.97
CA GLN A 207 -4.50 -21.73 -15.56
C GLN A 207 -3.81 -20.40 -15.26
N THR A 208 -4.50 -19.50 -14.56
CA THR A 208 -3.90 -18.23 -14.10
C THR A 208 -3.41 -18.42 -12.68
N VAL A 209 -2.14 -18.06 -12.44
CA VAL A 209 -1.55 -18.01 -11.11
C VAL A 209 -1.33 -16.56 -10.73
N TRP A 210 -1.72 -16.23 -9.52
CA TRP A 210 -1.49 -14.96 -8.87
C TRP A 210 -0.23 -15.06 -7.99
N PHE A 211 0.44 -13.93 -7.82
CA PHE A 211 1.48 -13.81 -6.82
C PHE A 211 1.53 -12.39 -6.28
N ILE A 212 2.11 -12.22 -5.10
CA ILE A 212 2.38 -10.92 -4.48
C ILE A 212 3.89 -10.78 -4.34
N ALA A 213 4.42 -9.66 -4.82
CA ALA A 213 5.78 -9.24 -4.54
C ALA A 213 5.82 -8.52 -3.19
N GLU A 214 6.10 -9.26 -2.12
CA GLU A 214 6.14 -8.69 -0.78
C GLU A 214 7.26 -7.67 -0.65
N VAL A 215 7.03 -6.70 0.24
CA VAL A 215 8.03 -5.73 0.68
C VAL A 215 9.14 -6.46 1.43
N ASP A 216 10.40 -6.20 1.07
CA ASP A 216 11.56 -6.88 1.65
C ASP A 216 12.30 -6.08 2.74
N GLY A 217 11.92 -4.82 2.94
CA GLY A 217 12.50 -3.93 3.94
C GLY A 217 13.85 -3.35 3.54
N ILE A 218 14.27 -3.51 2.27
CA ILE A 218 15.53 -3.00 1.75
C ILE A 218 15.24 -1.76 0.91
N GLY A 219 15.96 -0.68 1.16
CA GLY A 219 15.79 0.59 0.44
C GLY A 219 16.18 0.57 -1.05
N THR A 220 16.59 -0.58 -1.61
CA THR A 220 17.10 -0.73 -2.98
C THR A 220 16.32 -1.78 -3.75
N ASP A 221 16.21 -1.63 -5.06
CA ASP A 221 15.56 -2.61 -5.95
C ASP A 221 16.15 -4.02 -5.79
N ARG A 222 15.25 -5.00 -5.79
CA ARG A 222 15.58 -6.43 -5.76
C ARG A 222 15.89 -6.91 -7.17
N ALA A 223 17.17 -6.88 -7.52
CA ALA A 223 17.64 -7.19 -8.88
C ALA A 223 17.67 -8.70 -9.23
N ILE A 224 17.73 -9.59 -8.24
CA ILE A 224 17.85 -11.05 -8.42
C ILE A 224 17.03 -11.81 -7.37
N GLY A 225 16.77 -13.10 -7.61
CA GLY A 225 16.09 -13.99 -6.66
C GLY A 225 14.56 -13.90 -6.68
N ASN A 226 13.99 -13.21 -7.66
CA ASN A 226 12.56 -13.07 -7.86
C ASN A 226 12.02 -14.25 -8.67
N THR A 227 12.18 -15.45 -8.12
CA THR A 227 11.91 -16.68 -8.83
C THR A 227 10.74 -17.45 -8.22
N ILE A 228 9.99 -18.13 -9.08
CA ILE A 228 8.99 -19.12 -8.69
C ILE A 228 9.41 -20.45 -9.30
N ASP A 229 9.82 -21.38 -8.45
CA ASP A 229 10.14 -22.74 -8.84
C ASP A 229 8.85 -23.56 -8.97
N TYR A 230 8.83 -24.51 -9.89
CA TYR A 230 7.72 -25.45 -10.04
C TYR A 230 8.20 -26.90 -10.09
N GLN A 231 7.35 -27.79 -9.57
CA GLN A 231 7.54 -29.23 -9.64
C GLN A 231 6.24 -29.92 -10.05
N LEU A 232 6.26 -30.59 -11.20
CA LEU A 232 5.18 -31.48 -11.64
C LEU A 232 5.33 -32.86 -11.01
N SER A 233 4.20 -33.44 -10.62
CA SER A 233 4.08 -34.79 -10.07
C SER A 233 2.85 -35.51 -10.64
N GLY A 234 2.88 -36.85 -10.63
CA GLY A 234 1.84 -37.70 -11.23
C GLY A 234 2.38 -38.45 -12.45
N GLU A 235 1.58 -38.52 -13.52
CA GLU A 235 1.95 -39.20 -14.78
C GLU A 235 3.04 -38.48 -15.59
N ALA A 236 3.23 -37.19 -15.34
CA ALA A 236 4.32 -36.41 -15.90
C ALA A 236 5.13 -35.78 -14.77
N VAL A 237 6.46 -35.82 -14.91
CA VAL A 237 7.39 -35.22 -13.95
C VAL A 237 8.27 -34.23 -14.70
N ALA A 238 8.32 -33.01 -14.19
CA ALA A 238 9.19 -31.95 -14.66
C ALA A 238 9.46 -30.99 -13.51
N SER A 239 10.51 -30.19 -13.63
CA SER A 239 10.74 -29.05 -12.77
C SER A 239 11.33 -27.91 -13.58
N GLY A 240 11.26 -26.72 -13.02
CA GLY A 240 11.89 -25.54 -13.60
C GLY A 240 11.71 -24.33 -12.71
N THR A 241 12.27 -23.22 -13.17
CA THR A 241 12.29 -21.96 -12.46
C THR A 241 11.75 -20.88 -13.39
N TYR A 242 10.86 -20.05 -12.87
CA TYR A 242 10.34 -18.88 -13.55
C TYR A 242 10.91 -17.62 -12.92
N ASP A 243 11.64 -16.83 -13.70
CA ASP A 243 12.21 -15.56 -13.26
C ASP A 243 11.25 -14.41 -13.59
N LEU A 244 10.85 -13.66 -12.56
CA LEU A 244 9.98 -12.49 -12.68
C LEU A 244 10.74 -11.23 -13.11
N GLY A 245 12.08 -11.27 -13.14
CA GLY A 245 12.94 -10.13 -13.40
C GLY A 245 13.21 -9.28 -12.17
N SER A 246 13.65 -8.04 -12.37
CA SER A 246 13.90 -7.09 -11.27
C SER A 246 12.60 -6.56 -10.66
N ILE A 247 12.58 -6.40 -9.34
CA ILE A 247 11.47 -5.79 -8.59
C ILE A 247 11.94 -4.46 -8.02
N THR A 248 11.23 -3.40 -8.37
CA THR A 248 11.47 -2.03 -7.93
C THR A 248 11.00 -1.88 -6.49
N ASN A 249 11.86 -1.35 -5.63
CA ASN A 249 11.48 -1.03 -4.26
C ASN A 249 10.43 0.09 -4.25
N THR A 250 9.30 -0.14 -3.58
CA THR A 250 8.25 0.86 -3.35
C THR A 250 8.13 1.27 -1.90
N TYR A 251 8.81 0.56 -1.00
CA TYR A 251 8.77 0.79 0.43
C TYR A 251 10.19 0.72 0.99
N ALA A 252 10.76 1.89 1.25
CA ALA A 252 11.93 1.99 2.10
C ALA A 252 11.43 2.20 3.53
N PRO A 253 11.66 1.26 4.47
CA PRO A 253 11.38 1.49 5.88
C PRO A 253 12.01 2.81 6.31
N ASP A 254 11.21 3.71 6.89
CA ASP A 254 11.73 4.91 7.51
C ASP A 254 12.08 4.58 8.95
N THR A 255 13.24 3.95 9.16
CA THR A 255 13.70 3.53 10.48
C THR A 255 13.99 4.71 11.42
N SER A 256 13.62 5.94 11.07
CA SER A 256 13.71 7.12 11.94
C SER A 256 12.34 7.56 12.50
N ARG A 257 11.23 7.05 11.97
CA ARG A 257 9.87 7.43 12.36
C ARG A 257 8.99 6.19 12.48
N PHE A 258 8.05 6.26 13.42
CA PHE A 258 7.03 5.24 13.51
C PHE A 258 6.22 5.19 12.23
N ASN A 259 5.91 4.00 11.71
CA ASN A 259 5.12 3.87 10.50
C ASN A 259 3.99 2.83 10.62
N ILE A 260 2.84 3.15 10.05
CA ILE A 260 1.72 2.20 9.92
C ILE A 260 1.54 1.94 8.43
N ASP A 261 2.05 0.80 7.96
CA ASP A 261 1.88 0.39 6.57
C ASP A 261 0.52 -0.30 6.37
N LEU A 262 -0.18 0.11 5.31
CA LEU A 262 -1.53 -0.39 5.00
C LEU A 262 -1.47 -1.35 3.81
N ASP A 263 -1.86 -2.60 4.05
CA ASP A 263 -1.83 -3.65 3.06
C ASP A 263 -3.22 -3.95 2.51
N PHE A 264 -3.45 -3.59 1.25
CA PHE A 264 -4.76 -3.71 0.59
C PHE A 264 -4.91 -5.00 -0.24
N ARG A 265 -4.05 -6.01 -0.07
CA ARG A 265 -4.10 -7.27 -0.85
C ARG A 265 -5.46 -7.96 -0.79
N ASN A 266 -6.18 -7.77 0.31
CA ASN A 266 -7.46 -8.43 0.58
C ASN A 266 -8.66 -7.72 -0.05
N ASP A 267 -8.45 -6.63 -0.81
CA ASP A 267 -9.47 -5.92 -1.57
C ASP A 267 -9.87 -6.68 -2.84
N THR A 268 -10.74 -7.67 -2.70
CA THR A 268 -11.24 -8.46 -3.84
C THR A 268 -12.43 -7.82 -4.54
N SER A 269 -13.10 -6.83 -3.92
CA SER A 269 -14.28 -6.16 -4.48
C SER A 269 -13.95 -4.87 -5.23
N GLY A 270 -12.72 -4.36 -5.10
CA GLY A 270 -12.31 -3.07 -5.67
C GLY A 270 -12.86 -1.88 -4.89
N PHE A 271 -13.24 -2.10 -3.62
CA PHE A 271 -13.72 -1.06 -2.71
C PHE A 271 -12.61 -0.05 -2.41
N TRP A 272 -11.36 -0.50 -2.28
CA TRP A 272 -10.23 0.38 -1.96
C TRP A 272 -9.68 1.02 -3.24
N THR A 273 -10.46 1.95 -3.80
CA THR A 273 -10.01 2.83 -4.89
C THR A 273 -8.81 3.67 -4.47
N LEU A 274 -8.08 4.27 -5.43
CA LEU A 274 -6.94 5.14 -5.14
C LEU A 274 -7.29 6.28 -4.17
N GLU A 275 -8.47 6.88 -4.32
CA GLU A 275 -8.97 7.93 -3.43
C GLU A 275 -9.18 7.40 -1.99
N ARG A 276 -9.83 6.24 -1.85
CA ARG A 276 -10.10 5.63 -0.55
C ARG A 276 -8.83 5.16 0.16
N ARG A 277 -7.85 4.64 -0.60
CA ARG A 277 -6.50 4.30 -0.08
C ARG A 277 -5.79 5.54 0.43
N ALA A 278 -5.87 6.68 -0.27
CA ALA A 278 -5.29 7.94 0.18
C ALA A 278 -5.93 8.43 1.49
N ILE A 279 -7.25 8.29 1.65
CA ILE A 279 -7.96 8.62 2.90
C ILE A 279 -7.47 7.73 4.06
N ALA A 280 -7.38 6.42 3.83
CA ALA A 280 -6.87 5.48 4.83
C ALA A 280 -5.41 5.77 5.20
N GLN A 281 -4.57 6.07 4.20
CA GLN A 281 -3.19 6.45 4.42
C GLN A 281 -3.07 7.73 5.27
N GLN A 282 -3.95 8.71 5.08
CA GLN A 282 -3.98 9.90 5.92
C GLN A 282 -4.25 9.56 7.38
N ALA A 283 -5.22 8.69 7.67
CA ALA A 283 -5.48 8.24 9.04
C ALA A 283 -4.27 7.53 9.68
N SER A 284 -3.56 6.70 8.92
CA SER A 284 -2.29 6.07 9.35
C SER A 284 -1.21 7.11 9.63
N MET A 285 -1.05 8.12 8.77
CA MET A 285 -0.07 9.20 8.95
C MET A 285 -0.37 10.04 10.19
N ASP A 286 -1.64 10.32 10.49
CA ASP A 286 -2.01 11.14 11.64
C ASP A 286 -1.68 10.43 12.97
N TRP A 287 -1.98 9.14 13.07
CA TRP A 287 -1.57 8.32 14.22
C TRP A 287 -0.05 8.25 14.36
N SER A 288 0.64 7.86 13.30
CA SER A 288 2.10 7.66 13.32
C SER A 288 2.90 8.94 13.57
N SER A 289 2.36 10.11 13.22
CA SER A 289 3.04 11.41 13.39
C SER A 289 3.49 11.74 14.82
N ARG A 290 2.87 11.11 15.83
CA ARG A 290 3.15 11.36 17.24
C ARG A 290 3.75 10.18 17.99
N ILE A 291 3.85 9.02 17.36
CA ILE A 291 4.44 7.83 17.97
C ILE A 291 5.94 7.88 17.72
N ALA A 292 6.75 7.68 18.76
CA ALA A 292 8.19 7.60 18.59
C ALA A 292 8.57 6.30 17.89
N ASN A 293 9.59 6.35 17.03
CA ASN A 293 10.14 5.12 16.50
C ASN A 293 10.86 4.35 17.62
N GLU A 294 10.59 3.06 17.74
CA GLU A 294 11.06 2.25 18.85
C GLU A 294 11.49 0.85 18.44
N TRP A 295 11.11 0.36 17.26
CA TRP A 295 11.15 -1.07 17.01
C TRP A 295 12.09 -1.43 15.87
N THR A 296 12.74 -2.58 16.05
CA THR A 296 13.48 -3.22 14.96
C THR A 296 12.48 -3.98 14.10
N GLY A 297 12.59 -3.83 12.79
CA GLY A 297 11.70 -4.57 11.91
C GLY A 297 11.82 -6.08 12.02
N LEU A 298 10.75 -6.76 11.65
CA LEU A 298 10.62 -8.22 11.64
C LEU A 298 10.16 -8.69 10.26
N GLN A 299 10.44 -9.94 9.94
CA GLN A 299 9.88 -10.59 8.77
C GLN A 299 8.71 -11.48 9.19
N LEU A 300 7.54 -11.25 8.60
CA LEU A 300 6.45 -12.21 8.66
C LEU A 300 6.78 -13.39 7.75
N ASN A 301 6.51 -14.60 8.23
CA ASN A 301 6.66 -15.81 7.43
C ASN A 301 5.66 -16.84 7.93
N GLY A 302 4.40 -16.67 7.55
CA GLY A 302 3.33 -17.51 8.06
C GLY A 302 1.96 -17.21 7.48
N THR A 303 0.98 -17.86 8.08
CA THR A 303 -0.43 -17.74 7.73
C THR A 303 -1.11 -16.75 8.67
N ILE A 304 -1.96 -15.88 8.13
CA ILE A 304 -2.83 -14.98 8.90
C ILE A 304 -4.28 -15.24 8.48
N ASN A 305 -5.21 -15.26 9.44
CA ASN A 305 -6.63 -15.39 9.13
C ASN A 305 -7.21 -14.02 8.81
N LYS A 306 -7.80 -13.86 7.63
CA LYS A 306 -8.49 -12.64 7.21
C LYS A 306 -9.61 -12.29 8.20
N LEU A 307 -9.60 -11.04 8.66
CA LEU A 307 -10.73 -10.46 9.38
C LEU A 307 -11.94 -10.31 8.43
N GLN A 308 -13.02 -11.03 8.73
CA GLN A 308 -14.26 -11.02 7.93
C GLN A 308 -15.50 -11.27 8.78
N THR A 309 -16.68 -10.93 8.25
CA THR A 309 -17.96 -11.22 8.89
C THR A 309 -18.39 -12.69 8.63
N GLY A 310 -18.87 -13.36 9.67
CA GLY A 310 -19.34 -14.76 9.60
C GLY A 310 -18.38 -15.80 10.18
N SER A 311 -18.73 -17.09 10.06
CA SER A 311 -18.00 -18.20 10.69
C SER A 311 -16.90 -18.81 9.82
N THR A 312 -16.80 -18.42 8.56
CA THR A 312 -15.70 -18.85 7.70
C THR A 312 -14.48 -18.01 8.03
N THR A 313 -13.31 -18.63 8.22
CA THR A 313 -12.01 -17.95 8.26
C THR A 313 -11.26 -18.28 6.98
N THR A 314 -10.81 -17.25 6.28
CA THR A 314 -9.97 -17.40 5.09
C THR A 314 -8.56 -17.08 5.51
N ALA A 315 -7.62 -18.01 5.34
CA ALA A 315 -6.24 -17.80 5.75
C ALA A 315 -5.35 -17.46 4.55
N PHE A 316 -4.49 -16.45 4.66
CA PHE A 316 -3.55 -16.06 3.61
C PHE A 316 -2.11 -16.18 4.10
N GLN A 317 -1.19 -16.54 3.20
CA GLN A 317 0.24 -16.51 3.49
C GLN A 317 0.79 -15.10 3.32
N THR A 318 1.77 -14.76 4.15
CA THR A 318 2.56 -13.54 3.96
C THR A 318 4.04 -13.80 4.27
N ARG A 319 4.91 -13.11 3.52
CA ARG A 319 6.36 -13.17 3.69
C ARG A 319 7.03 -11.80 3.89
N ARG A 320 6.23 -10.77 4.18
CA ARG A 320 6.64 -9.37 4.15
C ARG A 320 7.49 -8.94 5.33
N TYR A 321 8.31 -7.92 5.09
CA TYR A 321 8.92 -7.14 6.14
C TYR A 321 7.89 -6.21 6.82
N VAL A 322 8.09 -6.00 8.11
CA VAL A 322 7.32 -5.09 8.95
C VAL A 322 8.34 -4.24 9.70
N ASP A 323 8.29 -2.93 9.51
CA ASP A 323 9.13 -1.99 10.25
C ASP A 323 8.53 -1.76 11.64
N ASP A 324 7.50 -0.93 11.78
CA ASP A 324 6.77 -0.81 13.04
C ASP A 324 5.47 -1.60 13.07
N LEU A 325 4.49 -1.22 12.25
CA LEU A 325 3.17 -1.84 12.20
C LEU A 325 2.73 -2.04 10.76
N VAL A 326 2.28 -3.26 10.43
CA VAL A 326 1.47 -3.52 9.23
C VAL A 326 0.01 -3.73 9.62
N VAL A 327 -0.91 -3.13 8.86
CA VAL A 327 -2.34 -3.37 8.98
C VAL A 327 -2.87 -3.94 7.68
N PHE A 328 -3.40 -5.17 7.73
CA PHE A 328 -4.11 -5.73 6.59
C PHE A 328 -5.52 -5.16 6.52
N VAL A 329 -5.80 -4.49 5.41
CA VAL A 329 -7.04 -3.76 5.19
C VAL A 329 -8.00 -4.63 4.39
N ASN A 330 -9.17 -4.87 4.97
CA ASN A 330 -10.21 -5.74 4.44
C ASN A 330 -11.49 -4.95 4.16
N THR A 331 -12.41 -5.60 3.45
CA THR A 331 -13.81 -5.18 3.32
C THR A 331 -14.71 -6.20 3.99
N ILE A 332 -15.83 -5.72 4.53
CA ILE A 332 -16.88 -6.54 5.10
C ILE A 332 -18.25 -6.05 4.63
N ASP A 333 -19.21 -6.97 4.66
CA ASP A 333 -20.63 -6.63 4.63
C ASP A 333 -21.21 -6.98 6.00
N SER A 334 -21.47 -5.95 6.80
CA SER A 334 -22.14 -6.08 8.10
C SER A 334 -23.66 -5.89 7.99
N ASN A 335 -24.19 -5.72 6.77
CA ASN A 335 -25.55 -5.25 6.51
C ASN A 335 -25.86 -3.91 7.23
N GLY A 336 -24.85 -3.03 7.34
CA GLY A 336 -24.96 -1.71 7.98
C GLY A 336 -25.07 -1.73 9.50
N THR A 337 -24.68 -2.82 10.16
CA THR A 337 -24.70 -2.92 11.64
C THR A 337 -23.42 -2.41 12.29
N ALA A 338 -22.32 -2.34 11.54
CA ALA A 338 -21.03 -1.80 11.97
C ALA A 338 -20.40 -0.95 10.87
N GLY A 339 -19.63 0.09 11.25
CA GLY A 339 -18.81 0.86 10.30
C GLY A 339 -17.51 0.15 9.94
N GLY A 340 -17.01 -0.68 10.86
CA GLY A 340 -15.83 -1.49 10.66
C GLY A 340 -15.55 -2.38 11.87
N TYR A 341 -14.50 -3.18 11.75
CA TYR A 341 -13.85 -3.92 12.82
C TYR A 341 -12.35 -3.72 12.71
N GLY A 342 -11.66 -3.68 13.84
CA GLY A 342 -10.23 -3.49 13.92
C GLY A 342 -9.67 -4.26 15.10
N GLY A 343 -8.45 -4.75 14.97
CA GLY A 343 -7.82 -5.49 16.04
C GLY A 343 -6.39 -5.90 15.74
N ILE A 344 -5.74 -6.42 16.78
CA ILE A 344 -4.36 -6.90 16.72
C ILE A 344 -4.35 -8.36 16.30
N GLU A 345 -3.37 -8.73 15.48
CA GLU A 345 -3.03 -10.13 15.26
C GLU A 345 -2.10 -10.60 16.38
N TYR A 346 -2.69 -11.21 17.41
CA TYR A 346 -2.02 -11.51 18.67
C TYR A 346 -0.75 -12.38 18.56
N ASP A 347 -0.69 -13.23 17.54
CA ASP A 347 0.47 -14.07 17.24
C ASP A 347 1.73 -13.25 16.86
N TYR A 348 1.54 -11.98 16.46
CA TYR A 348 2.61 -11.07 16.05
C TYR A 348 2.62 -9.76 16.87
N GLY A 349 2.13 -9.79 18.10
CA GLY A 349 2.17 -8.66 19.04
C GLY A 349 0.87 -8.53 19.85
N GLY A 350 0.92 -7.93 21.04
CA GLY A 350 -0.30 -7.61 21.81
C GLY A 350 -0.79 -8.66 22.80
N TRP A 351 -0.09 -9.76 23.04
CA TRP A 351 -0.59 -10.77 23.99
C TRP A 351 -0.60 -10.29 25.45
N ILE A 352 -1.64 -10.70 26.19
CA ILE A 352 -1.83 -10.50 27.64
C ILE A 352 -0.63 -11.00 28.48
N THR A 353 0.22 -11.91 27.99
CA THR A 353 1.32 -12.42 28.82
C THR A 353 2.69 -11.81 28.51
N SER A 354 2.77 -10.79 27.65
CA SER A 354 4.04 -10.13 27.35
C SER A 354 3.92 -8.61 27.33
N ALA A 355 4.49 -7.97 28.35
CA ALA A 355 4.51 -6.51 28.47
C ALA A 355 5.33 -5.80 27.38
N ASP A 356 6.26 -6.52 26.75
CA ASP A 356 7.20 -5.96 25.79
C ASP A 356 6.75 -6.12 24.33
N LEU A 357 5.65 -6.83 24.07
CA LEU A 357 5.15 -7.08 22.71
C LEU A 357 4.05 -6.08 22.34
N MET A 358 4.46 -4.91 21.83
CA MET A 358 3.54 -3.99 21.19
C MET A 358 3.00 -4.58 19.88
N PRO A 359 1.78 -4.19 19.44
CA PRO A 359 1.23 -4.65 18.17
C PRO A 359 2.17 -4.36 16.98
N ARG A 360 2.52 -5.41 16.22
CA ARG A 360 3.31 -5.28 14.97
C ARG A 360 2.50 -5.66 13.73
N VAL A 361 1.41 -6.39 13.94
CA VAL A 361 0.46 -6.77 12.89
C VAL A 361 -0.94 -6.55 13.40
N GLY A 362 -1.75 -5.87 12.61
CA GLY A 362 -3.16 -5.69 12.86
C GLY A 362 -3.97 -5.94 11.61
N GLN A 363 -5.28 -5.94 11.78
CA GLN A 363 -6.22 -5.98 10.67
C GLN A 363 -7.33 -4.99 10.92
N ILE A 364 -7.79 -4.35 9.85
CA ILE A 364 -9.05 -3.61 9.84
C ILE A 364 -9.94 -4.17 8.74
N ALA A 365 -11.24 -4.05 8.92
CA ALA A 365 -12.25 -4.42 7.97
C ALA A 365 -13.31 -3.32 7.96
N ILE A 366 -13.49 -2.65 6.82
CA ILE A 366 -14.43 -1.54 6.70
C ILE A 366 -15.67 -2.00 5.94
N ASP A 367 -16.85 -1.60 6.43
CA ASP A 367 -18.11 -1.92 5.78
C ASP A 367 -18.25 -1.20 4.43
N GLU A 368 -18.69 -1.94 3.42
CA GLU A 368 -18.81 -1.41 2.06
C GLU A 368 -19.80 -0.23 1.95
N ALA A 369 -20.73 -0.09 2.89
CA ALA A 369 -21.67 1.03 2.97
C ALA A 369 -21.03 2.34 3.50
N VAL A 370 -19.81 2.30 4.06
CA VAL A 370 -19.13 3.51 4.53
C VAL A 370 -18.74 4.39 3.34
N SER A 371 -19.30 5.61 3.32
CA SER A 371 -18.99 6.62 2.30
C SER A 371 -17.63 7.26 2.51
N ASN A 372 -17.07 7.88 1.46
CA ASN A 372 -15.79 8.61 1.55
C ASN A 372 -15.81 9.69 2.64
N THR A 373 -16.98 10.30 2.91
CA THR A 373 -17.15 11.33 3.96
C THR A 373 -16.79 10.84 5.35
N TYR A 374 -17.10 9.58 5.67
CA TYR A 374 -16.87 9.01 7.01
C TYR A 374 -15.72 7.98 7.03
N LEU A 375 -15.14 7.68 5.87
CA LEU A 375 -14.11 6.66 5.73
C LEU A 375 -12.88 6.96 6.58
N TYR A 376 -12.44 8.22 6.61
CA TYR A 376 -11.31 8.63 7.44
C TYR A 376 -11.55 8.29 8.91
N ASN A 377 -12.72 8.64 9.44
CA ASN A 377 -13.09 8.39 10.84
C ASN A 377 -13.15 6.91 11.15
N ALA A 378 -13.81 6.11 10.30
CA ALA A 378 -13.90 4.67 10.45
C ALA A 378 -12.50 4.04 10.46
N VAL A 379 -11.65 4.35 9.47
CA VAL A 379 -10.28 3.83 9.42
C VAL A 379 -9.48 4.28 10.64
N SER A 380 -9.53 5.56 11.01
CA SER A 380 -8.80 6.08 12.16
C SER A 380 -9.23 5.42 13.48
N HIS A 381 -10.50 5.07 13.62
CA HIS A 381 -11.03 4.34 14.76
C HIS A 381 -10.49 2.91 14.81
N GLU A 382 -10.64 2.18 13.71
CA GLU A 382 -10.15 0.79 13.66
C GLU A 382 -8.63 0.72 13.81
N LEU A 383 -7.88 1.72 13.30
CA LEU A 383 -6.44 1.82 13.55
C LEU A 383 -6.11 2.00 15.04
N GLY A 384 -6.92 2.73 15.80
CA GLY A 384 -6.75 2.82 17.26
C GLY A 384 -6.85 1.44 17.92
N HIS A 385 -7.79 0.59 17.48
CA HIS A 385 -7.86 -0.80 17.94
C HIS A 385 -6.62 -1.61 17.54
N THR A 386 -6.12 -1.48 16.30
CA THR A 386 -4.89 -2.16 15.87
C THR A 386 -3.64 -1.72 16.65
N LEU A 387 -3.63 -0.50 17.17
CA LEU A 387 -2.56 0.02 18.02
C LEU A 387 -2.66 -0.48 19.46
N GLY A 388 -3.71 -1.22 19.83
CA GLY A 388 -3.87 -1.74 21.18
C GLY A 388 -4.46 -0.75 22.18
N LEU A 389 -5.12 0.30 21.70
CA LEU A 389 -5.77 1.28 22.57
C LEU A 389 -6.82 0.60 23.46
N LEU A 390 -7.07 1.16 24.65
CA LEU A 390 -8.09 0.69 25.58
C LEU A 390 -7.96 -0.80 25.92
N GLY A 391 -6.73 -1.22 26.23
CA GLY A 391 -6.43 -2.52 26.79
C GLY A 391 -6.52 -3.70 25.84
N LEU A 392 -6.48 -3.42 24.54
CA LEU A 392 -6.21 -4.45 23.54
C LEU A 392 -4.72 -4.86 23.52
N ASN A 393 -3.84 -4.14 24.23
CA ASN A 393 -2.51 -4.64 24.60
C ASN A 393 -2.36 -4.81 26.13
N TRP A 394 -1.30 -5.49 26.57
CA TRP A 394 -1.10 -5.80 27.99
C TRP A 394 -0.98 -4.57 28.89
N ALA A 395 -0.17 -3.58 28.51
CA ALA A 395 0.05 -2.39 29.32
C ALA A 395 -1.26 -1.59 29.52
N GLY A 396 -2.08 -1.47 28.47
CA GLY A 396 -3.40 -0.86 28.54
C GLY A 396 -4.40 -1.71 29.32
N TYR A 397 -4.35 -3.03 29.20
CA TYR A 397 -5.26 -3.94 29.91
C TYR A 397 -5.11 -3.79 31.43
N LEU A 398 -3.87 -3.64 31.90
CA LEU A 398 -3.57 -3.39 33.31
C LEU A 398 -4.12 -2.06 33.83
N GLN A 399 -4.49 -1.12 32.95
CA GLN A 399 -5.13 0.14 33.35
C GLN A 399 -6.65 0.03 33.46
N GLN A 400 -7.26 -1.12 33.16
CA GLN A 400 -8.72 -1.24 33.13
C GLN A 400 -9.30 -1.79 34.44
N ASP A 401 -10.38 -1.17 34.90
CA ASP A 401 -11.25 -1.70 35.94
C ASP A 401 -12.62 -2.03 35.31
N PHE A 402 -12.93 -3.33 35.25
CA PHE A 402 -14.18 -3.86 34.71
C PHE A 402 -15.12 -4.42 35.77
N THR A 403 -14.84 -4.18 37.06
CA THR A 403 -15.55 -4.82 38.17
C THR A 403 -17.07 -4.59 38.11
N ASN A 404 -17.49 -3.43 37.61
CA ASN A 404 -18.89 -3.08 37.45
C ASN A 404 -19.09 -2.24 36.17
N PRO A 405 -19.98 -2.64 35.23
CA PRO A 405 -20.19 -1.91 33.98
C PRO A 405 -20.52 -0.43 34.17
N GLN A 406 -21.26 -0.06 35.23
CA GLN A 406 -21.66 1.32 35.52
C GLN A 406 -20.53 2.18 36.09
N THR A 407 -19.41 1.57 36.48
CA THR A 407 -18.23 2.27 37.00
C THR A 407 -16.95 1.86 36.28
N ALA A 408 -17.05 1.18 35.13
CA ALA A 408 -15.88 0.66 34.44
C ALA A 408 -15.05 1.80 33.84
N VAL A 409 -13.75 1.77 34.07
CA VAL A 409 -12.85 2.88 33.75
C VAL A 409 -11.50 2.41 33.21
N PHE A 410 -10.81 3.30 32.49
CA PHE A 410 -9.39 3.21 32.17
C PHE A 410 -8.61 4.22 33.03
N GLN A 411 -7.62 3.73 33.79
CA GLN A 411 -6.99 4.39 34.94
C GLN A 411 -5.59 4.94 34.66
N GLY A 412 -5.20 4.97 33.39
CA GLY A 412 -3.88 5.43 32.96
C GLY A 412 -3.55 6.84 33.45
N GLU A 413 -2.28 7.07 33.81
CA GLU A 413 -1.83 8.31 34.45
C GLU A 413 -1.94 9.51 33.50
N TYR A 414 -1.54 9.36 32.23
CA TYR A 414 -1.53 10.44 31.26
C TYR A 414 -2.95 10.85 30.86
N SER A 415 -3.80 9.87 30.54
CA SER A 415 -5.19 10.11 30.17
C SER A 415 -5.98 10.71 31.35
N LYS A 416 -5.76 10.23 32.58
CA LYS A 416 -6.31 10.81 33.80
C LYS A 416 -5.92 12.27 33.99
N ALA A 417 -4.65 12.61 33.77
CA ALA A 417 -4.19 13.99 33.87
C ALA A 417 -4.92 14.91 32.89
N LEU A 418 -5.15 14.45 31.64
CA LEU A 418 -5.94 15.19 30.66
C LEU A 418 -7.43 15.27 31.01
N ASN A 419 -7.96 14.27 31.69
CA ASN A 419 -9.36 14.21 32.13
C ASN A 419 -9.59 14.89 33.50
N GLY A 420 -8.80 15.92 33.83
CA GLY A 420 -8.97 16.68 35.06
C GLY A 420 -8.71 15.88 36.35
N GLY A 421 -7.85 14.86 36.28
CA GLY A 421 -7.51 13.98 37.40
C GLY A 421 -8.51 12.84 37.63
N GLN A 422 -9.48 12.64 36.74
CA GLN A 422 -10.47 11.56 36.83
C GLN A 422 -10.11 10.43 35.86
N ASP A 423 -10.42 9.18 36.23
CA ASP A 423 -10.28 8.04 35.31
C ASP A 423 -11.16 8.23 34.06
N ILE A 424 -10.78 7.61 32.94
CA ILE A 424 -11.55 7.66 31.70
C ILE A 424 -12.73 6.69 31.80
N PRO A 425 -13.98 7.16 31.77
CA PRO A 425 -15.12 6.26 31.78
C PRO A 425 -15.25 5.49 30.47
N LEU A 426 -15.60 4.20 30.59
CA LEU A 426 -15.81 3.32 29.44
C LEU A 426 -17.28 3.31 28.99
N GLN A 427 -17.51 2.88 27.75
CA GLN A 427 -18.79 2.91 27.06
C GLN A 427 -19.89 2.12 27.79
N SER A 428 -19.52 1.10 28.57
CA SER A 428 -20.43 0.33 29.42
C SER A 428 -21.21 1.19 30.41
N GLN A 429 -20.68 2.36 30.78
CA GLN A 429 -21.36 3.30 31.67
C GLN A 429 -22.54 4.02 30.99
N ASP A 430 -22.57 4.09 29.66
CA ASP A 430 -23.69 4.69 28.91
C ASP A 430 -24.85 3.70 28.68
N GLY A 431 -24.68 2.45 29.12
CA GLY A 431 -25.65 1.38 28.96
C GLY A 431 -25.16 0.26 28.05
N ALA A 432 -26.00 -0.75 27.86
CA ALA A 432 -25.73 -1.81 26.90
C ALA A 432 -25.76 -1.26 25.47
N ASN A 433 -24.84 -1.73 24.64
CA ASN A 433 -24.80 -1.42 23.22
C ASN A 433 -26.16 -1.80 22.58
N PRO A 434 -26.84 -0.87 21.88
CA PRO A 434 -28.18 -1.11 21.36
C PRO A 434 -28.22 -2.15 20.23
N VAL A 435 -27.09 -2.42 19.58
CA VAL A 435 -26.96 -3.42 18.51
C VAL A 435 -26.73 -4.81 19.09
N THR A 436 -25.79 -4.96 20.04
CA THR A 436 -25.40 -6.27 20.57
C THR A 436 -26.16 -6.67 21.84
N GLY A 437 -26.75 -5.71 22.55
CA GLY A 437 -27.34 -5.90 23.87
C GLY A 437 -26.33 -6.14 24.99
N GLN A 438 -25.03 -6.05 24.70
CA GLN A 438 -23.94 -6.30 25.64
C GLN A 438 -23.29 -4.99 26.11
N TYR A 439 -22.67 -5.02 27.29
CA TYR A 439 -21.85 -3.90 27.75
C TYR A 439 -20.52 -3.88 27.00
N ASP A 440 -20.08 -2.67 26.66
CA ASP A 440 -18.89 -2.44 25.87
C ASP A 440 -17.78 -1.81 26.73
N TYR A 441 -16.69 -2.54 26.89
CA TYR A 441 -15.56 -2.14 27.71
C TYR A 441 -14.36 -1.65 26.87
N TRP A 442 -14.48 -1.69 25.55
CA TRP A 442 -13.39 -1.47 24.61
C TRP A 442 -13.46 -0.10 23.94
N HIS A 443 -14.43 0.73 24.35
CA HIS A 443 -14.60 2.10 23.87
C HIS A 443 -14.74 3.06 25.05
N PRO A 444 -14.33 4.33 24.93
CA PRO A 444 -14.61 5.35 25.93
C PRO A 444 -16.07 5.77 25.86
N ALA A 445 -16.64 6.15 27.01
CA ALA A 445 -18.00 6.67 27.09
C ALA A 445 -18.22 7.87 26.18
N ALA A 446 -19.47 8.11 25.78
CA ALA A 446 -19.93 9.18 24.89
C ALA A 446 -19.52 10.60 25.30
N ARG A 447 -19.16 10.79 26.58
CA ARG A 447 -18.69 12.08 27.12
C ARG A 447 -17.18 12.29 27.00
N VAL A 448 -16.42 11.29 26.57
CA VAL A 448 -14.97 11.38 26.35
C VAL A 448 -14.74 11.73 24.88
N SER A 449 -14.15 12.90 24.63
CA SER A 449 -13.80 13.33 23.27
C SER A 449 -12.61 12.52 22.77
N SER A 450 -12.90 11.43 22.08
CA SER A 450 -11.95 10.44 21.58
C SER A 450 -12.46 9.86 20.26
N ILE A 451 -11.57 9.58 19.32
CA ILE A 451 -11.96 8.92 18.06
C ILE A 451 -12.51 7.51 18.30
N LEU A 452 -12.20 6.89 19.44
CA LEU A 452 -12.75 5.59 19.84
C LEU A 452 -14.12 5.67 20.52
N SER A 453 -14.65 6.86 20.82
CA SER A 453 -16.00 6.97 21.36
C SER A 453 -17.04 7.00 20.23
N TYR A 454 -18.08 6.16 20.33
CA TYR A 454 -19.17 6.11 19.32
C TYR A 454 -19.83 7.47 19.09
N GLN A 455 -19.95 8.29 20.13
CA GLN A 455 -20.58 9.61 20.04
C GLN A 455 -19.70 10.64 19.32
N TRP A 456 -18.37 10.47 19.33
CA TRP A 456 -17.41 11.45 18.81
C TRP A 456 -16.81 11.05 17.47
N LEU A 457 -16.83 9.76 17.15
CA LEU A 457 -16.26 9.18 15.93
C LEU A 457 -16.55 10.03 14.68
N TYR A 458 -17.79 10.45 14.48
CA TYR A 458 -18.22 11.18 13.27
C TYR A 458 -18.08 12.70 13.32
N TYR A 459 -17.61 13.25 14.45
CA TYR A 459 -17.49 14.70 14.67
C TYR A 459 -16.04 15.17 14.78
N LEU A 460 -15.12 14.26 15.04
CA LEU A 460 -13.72 14.57 15.19
C LEU A 460 -13.01 14.57 13.83
N PRO A 461 -12.05 15.48 13.61
CA PRO A 461 -11.25 15.48 12.38
C PRO A 461 -10.11 14.44 12.42
N GLY A 462 -9.91 13.71 13.53
CA GLY A 462 -8.81 12.75 13.74
C GLY A 462 -8.60 12.38 15.20
N PRO A 463 -7.54 11.60 15.49
CA PRO A 463 -7.14 11.28 16.86
C PRO A 463 -6.87 12.54 17.69
N THR A 464 -7.34 12.53 18.94
CA THR A 464 -7.25 13.65 19.88
C THR A 464 -6.10 13.47 20.86
N GLU A 465 -5.78 14.50 21.65
CA GLU A 465 -4.83 14.38 22.78
C GLU A 465 -5.24 13.27 23.75
N MET A 466 -6.55 13.04 23.94
CA MET A 466 -7.05 11.97 24.80
C MET A 466 -6.67 10.60 24.25
N ASP A 467 -6.82 10.39 22.94
CA ASP A 467 -6.44 9.16 22.27
C ASP A 467 -4.94 8.89 22.42
N PHE A 468 -4.10 9.90 22.18
CA PHE A 468 -2.66 9.80 22.35
C PHE A 468 -2.22 9.57 23.80
N ALA A 469 -2.92 10.14 24.78
CA ALA A 469 -2.62 9.89 26.19
C ALA A 469 -2.98 8.46 26.62
N MET A 470 -4.12 7.94 26.16
CA MET A 470 -4.47 6.53 26.37
C MET A 470 -3.45 5.59 25.71
N LEU A 471 -2.92 5.95 24.53
CA LEU A 471 -1.87 5.17 23.87
C LEU A 471 -0.54 5.20 24.65
N ALA A 472 -0.18 6.36 25.22
CA ALA A 472 0.97 6.49 26.10
C ALA A 472 0.84 5.63 27.37
N ASP A 473 -0.37 5.59 27.96
CA ASP A 473 -0.71 4.71 29.08
C ASP A 473 -0.65 3.22 28.70
N SER A 474 -0.94 2.90 27.43
CA SER A 474 -0.75 1.58 26.83
C SER A 474 0.70 1.26 26.45
N GLY A 475 1.69 2.06 26.88
CA GLY A 475 3.11 1.74 26.80
C GLY A 475 3.86 2.29 25.59
N TYR A 476 3.20 3.01 24.68
CA TYR A 476 3.88 3.71 23.59
C TYR A 476 4.61 4.95 24.09
N ARG A 477 5.72 5.35 23.46
CA ARG A 477 6.28 6.69 23.68
C ARG A 477 5.68 7.64 22.65
N ILE A 478 4.98 8.63 23.17
CA ILE A 478 4.22 9.62 22.42
C ILE A 478 4.84 11.00 22.58
N TYR A 479 5.15 11.62 21.44
CA TYR A 479 5.71 12.96 21.39
C TYR A 479 4.78 13.98 22.01
N GLY A 480 5.33 14.74 22.96
CA GLY A 480 4.60 15.76 23.72
C GLY A 480 3.84 15.23 24.94
N ILE A 481 3.89 13.92 25.23
CA ILE A 481 3.29 13.31 26.42
C ILE A 481 4.39 12.69 27.30
N ASN A 482 4.95 11.55 26.88
CA ASN A 482 5.98 10.80 27.61
C ASN A 482 7.27 10.60 26.78
N ALA A 483 7.32 11.12 25.55
CA ALA A 483 8.53 11.19 24.72
C ALA A 483 8.99 12.65 24.52
N PRO A 484 10.32 12.91 24.51
CA PRO A 484 10.84 14.20 24.09
C PRO A 484 10.43 14.45 22.64
N LEU A 485 10.08 15.70 22.29
CA LEU A 485 9.73 16.07 20.91
C LEU A 485 10.78 15.51 19.93
N PRO A 486 10.34 15.06 18.73
CA PRO A 486 11.27 14.50 17.77
C PRO A 486 12.37 15.52 17.51
N PRO A 487 13.63 15.09 17.37
CA PRO A 487 14.69 16.02 17.00
C PRO A 487 14.24 16.73 15.74
N VAL A 488 14.16 18.07 15.80
CA VAL A 488 13.83 18.88 14.64
C VAL A 488 14.86 18.50 13.60
N VAL A 489 14.43 17.75 12.57
CA VAL A 489 15.25 17.51 11.40
C VAL A 489 15.36 18.88 10.76
N VAL A 490 16.39 19.63 11.16
CA VAL A 490 16.78 20.84 10.45
C VAL A 490 17.04 20.33 9.05
N PRO A 491 16.22 20.69 8.04
CA PRO A 491 16.51 20.29 6.68
C PRO A 491 17.95 20.71 6.47
N VAL A 492 18.83 19.73 6.21
CA VAL A 492 20.22 20.02 5.91
C VAL A 492 20.12 20.97 4.73
N ALA A 493 20.30 22.27 4.99
CA ALA A 493 20.35 23.27 3.94
C ALA A 493 21.38 22.69 2.99
N SER A 494 20.96 22.39 1.77
CA SER A 494 21.82 21.85 0.73
C SER A 494 23.03 22.75 0.68
N MET A 495 24.11 22.34 1.38
CA MET A 495 25.32 23.12 1.39
C MET A 495 25.74 23.12 -0.07
N PRO A 496 25.91 24.30 -0.68
CA PRO A 496 26.39 24.36 -2.05
C PRO A 496 27.66 23.52 -2.07
N LEU A 497 27.65 22.50 -2.93
CA LEU A 497 28.78 21.61 -3.14
C LEU A 497 29.89 22.47 -3.76
N GLU A 498 30.64 23.21 -2.94
CA GLU A 498 31.90 23.81 -3.37
C GLU A 498 32.87 22.64 -3.56
N ILE A 499 32.85 22.07 -4.77
CA ILE A 499 33.87 21.15 -5.23
C ILE A 499 35.20 21.95 -5.24
N PRO A 500 36.16 21.68 -4.33
CA PRO A 500 37.44 22.35 -4.37
C PRO A 500 38.19 21.79 -5.58
N THR A 501 38.34 22.59 -6.63
CA THR A 501 38.98 22.20 -7.89
C THR A 501 40.51 22.11 -7.83
N ASN A 502 41.12 21.90 -6.65
CA ASN A 502 42.58 21.82 -6.57
C ASN A 502 43.08 20.98 -5.39
N LEU A 503 43.24 19.67 -5.59
CA LEU A 503 44.24 18.87 -4.86
C LEU A 503 44.73 17.70 -5.73
N THR A 504 45.74 17.97 -6.56
CA THR A 504 46.67 16.94 -7.06
C THR A 504 47.71 16.65 -5.98
N ARG A 505 47.44 15.65 -5.12
CA ARG A 505 48.51 15.01 -4.35
C ARG A 505 48.17 13.55 -4.08
N PRO A 506 49.02 12.58 -4.48
CA PRO A 506 48.79 11.18 -4.17
C PRO A 506 49.03 10.95 -2.68
N VAL A 507 47.99 10.48 -1.97
CA VAL A 507 48.12 9.95 -0.61
C VAL A 507 48.37 8.44 -0.72
N PRO A 508 49.34 7.88 0.01
CA PRO A 508 49.62 6.45 -0.01
C PRO A 508 48.46 5.65 0.61
N VAL A 509 48.08 4.58 -0.08
CA VAL A 509 47.14 3.56 0.39
C VAL A 509 47.76 2.83 1.58
N VAL A 510 47.25 3.07 2.78
CA VAL A 510 47.48 2.21 3.95
C VAL A 510 46.34 1.22 4.00
N VAL A 511 46.61 -0.02 3.61
CA VAL A 511 45.69 -1.16 3.80
C VAL A 511 45.78 -1.55 5.28
N ALA A 512 44.78 -1.16 6.06
CA ALA A 512 44.55 -1.74 7.38
C ALA A 512 43.69 -3.00 7.19
N SER A 513 44.26 -4.17 7.49
CA SER A 513 43.52 -5.43 7.59
C SER A 513 42.57 -5.35 8.79
N ALA A 514 41.27 -5.34 8.54
CA ALA A 514 40.26 -5.53 9.57
C ALA A 514 40.16 -7.03 9.89
N GLU A 515 40.42 -7.40 11.15
CA GLU A 515 40.11 -8.72 11.69
C GLU A 515 38.58 -8.92 11.69
N SER A 516 38.15 -10.12 11.28
CA SER A 516 36.75 -10.52 11.32
C SER A 516 36.29 -10.68 12.76
N VAL A 517 35.45 -9.77 13.24
CA VAL A 517 34.69 -9.98 14.47
C VAL A 517 33.52 -10.91 14.12
N VAL A 518 33.67 -12.19 14.48
CA VAL A 518 32.58 -13.16 14.47
C VAL A 518 31.65 -12.77 15.62
N ALA A 519 30.47 -12.24 15.30
CA ALA A 519 29.38 -12.14 16.26
C ALA A 519 28.83 -13.56 16.49
N GLN A 520 29.14 -14.14 17.66
CA GLN A 520 28.41 -15.28 18.18
C GLN A 520 27.06 -14.78 18.69
N GLU A 521 25.99 -15.06 17.94
CA GLU A 521 24.64 -15.07 18.50
C GLU A 521 24.51 -16.28 19.44
N GLU A 522 24.47 -16.00 20.75
CA GLU A 522 23.97 -16.96 21.72
C GLU A 522 22.44 -17.04 21.60
N GLN A 523 21.95 -18.09 20.95
CA GLN A 523 20.56 -18.51 21.09
C GLN A 523 20.33 -19.09 22.50
N PRO A 524 19.34 -18.62 23.28
CA PRO A 524 18.96 -19.30 24.50
C PRO A 524 18.07 -20.51 24.15
N SER A 525 18.67 -21.69 24.04
CA SER A 525 17.94 -22.96 24.05
C SER A 525 17.51 -23.30 25.48
N HIS A 526 16.35 -22.79 25.91
CA HIS A 526 15.66 -23.32 27.09
C HIS A 526 14.41 -24.10 26.67
N LEU A 527 14.61 -25.39 26.43
CA LEU A 527 13.55 -26.40 26.50
C LEU A 527 13.09 -26.53 27.96
N ILE A 528 12.01 -25.84 28.30
CA ILE A 528 11.27 -26.09 29.54
C ILE A 528 10.26 -27.20 29.24
N ASN A 529 10.65 -28.45 29.52
CA ASN A 529 9.70 -29.54 29.70
C ASN A 529 9.09 -29.41 31.10
N THR A 530 7.97 -28.70 31.23
CA THR A 530 7.12 -28.80 32.41
C THR A 530 5.83 -29.52 32.02
N VAL A 531 5.74 -30.78 32.44
CA VAL A 531 4.48 -31.51 32.52
C VAL A 531 3.63 -30.80 33.59
N VAL A 532 2.65 -30.03 33.16
CA VAL A 532 1.59 -29.51 34.03
C VAL A 532 0.35 -30.36 33.77
N GLN A 533 -0.14 -31.04 34.80
CA GLN A 533 -1.43 -31.70 34.79
C GLN A 533 -2.53 -30.66 34.57
N GLU A 534 -3.29 -30.83 33.49
CA GLU A 534 -4.51 -30.08 33.21
C GLU A 534 -5.53 -30.28 34.34
N SER A 535 -5.90 -29.19 35.02
CA SER A 535 -7.17 -29.11 35.75
C SER A 535 -8.18 -28.37 34.86
N ASN A 536 -9.17 -29.12 34.36
CA ASN A 536 -10.22 -28.74 33.40
C ASN A 536 -11.23 -27.66 33.88
N GLU A 537 -10.93 -26.85 34.88
CA GLU A 537 -11.90 -25.91 35.46
C GLU A 537 -11.67 -24.44 35.09
N SER A 538 -10.51 -24.06 34.56
CA SER A 538 -10.19 -22.64 34.26
C SER A 538 -10.55 -22.18 32.83
N THR A 539 -10.80 -23.10 31.91
CA THR A 539 -11.05 -22.79 30.49
C THR A 539 -12.54 -22.66 30.13
N GLN A 540 -13.47 -22.99 31.03
CA GLN A 540 -14.92 -22.88 30.75
C GLN A 540 -15.52 -21.49 31.01
N GLU A 541 -14.90 -20.63 31.81
CA GLU A 541 -15.46 -19.29 32.06
C GLU A 541 -15.22 -18.30 30.90
N LEU A 542 -14.09 -18.41 30.19
CA LEU A 542 -13.74 -17.50 29.08
C LEU A 542 -14.46 -17.81 27.76
N ALA A 543 -14.98 -19.02 27.57
CA ALA A 543 -15.71 -19.40 26.35
C ALA A 543 -17.23 -19.06 26.39
N SER A 544 -17.70 -18.38 27.46
CA SER A 544 -19.12 -18.01 27.62
C SER A 544 -19.40 -16.52 27.45
N VAL A 545 -18.38 -15.71 27.17
CA VAL A 545 -18.45 -14.24 26.99
C VAL A 545 -17.95 -13.80 25.61
N LEU A 546 -17.42 -14.73 24.80
CA LEU A 546 -17.30 -14.61 23.34
C LEU A 546 -18.46 -15.38 22.71
#